data_AF-A0A2E9MF30-F1
#
_entry.id   AF-A0A2E9MF30-F1
#
_cell.length_a   1.000
_cell.length_b   1.000
_cell.length_c   1.000
_cell.angle_alpha   90.00
_cell.angle_beta   90.00
_cell.angle_gamma   90.00
#
_symmetry.space_group_name_H-M   'P 1'
#
loop_
_entity.id
_entity.type
_entity.pdbx_description
1 polymer ?
#
loop_
_entity_poly.entity_id
_entity_poly.type
_entity_poly.pdbx_seq_one_letter_code
_entity_poly.pdbx_strand_id
1 'polypeptide(L)'
;MRVADHTRWSVDAPERPISILPFILYRNWVGEPPIDLRGTEISIQLRGDDLKLHGAECYFWAHASGTRWHCRGRPLTIRDGCWDEPSRFTVESVETACYRSWVRDPAIVADLDTVLAGAGSYGISLVGFSHEVSGKLAMGSFEIR
;
A
#
# COMPACT_ATOMS: atom_id res chain seq x y z
N MET A 1 -15.93 13.28 21.13
CA MET A 1 -16.09 14.01 19.86
C MET A 1 -14.71 14.51 19.46
N ARG A 2 -13.99 13.80 18.57
CA ARG A 2 -12.66 14.22 18.12
C ARG A 2 -12.81 14.89 16.76
N VAL A 3 -12.40 16.15 16.74
CA VAL A 3 -12.33 17.02 15.57
C VAL A 3 -11.32 16.40 14.60
N ALA A 4 -11.76 16.07 13.39
CA ALA A 4 -10.86 15.74 12.30
C ALA A 4 -10.23 17.07 11.83
N ASP A 5 -8.98 17.32 12.20
CA ASP A 5 -8.18 18.27 11.42
C ASP A 5 -7.62 17.54 10.21
N HIS A 6 -7.62 18.22 9.06
CA HIS A 6 -7.09 17.67 7.82
C HIS A 6 -5.55 17.66 7.79
N THR A 7 -4.90 17.90 8.93
CA THR A 7 -3.44 17.96 9.07
C THR A 7 -2.82 16.64 9.51
N ARG A 8 -3.66 15.63 9.74
CA ARG A 8 -3.31 14.38 10.40
C ARG A 8 -3.74 13.17 9.59
N TRP A 9 -2.87 12.18 9.53
CA TRP A 9 -3.10 10.94 8.79
C TRP A 9 -3.67 9.89 9.74
N SER A 10 -4.83 9.32 9.41
CA SER A 10 -5.51 8.32 10.24
C SER A 10 -5.53 6.94 9.59
N VAL A 11 -5.90 5.94 10.40
CA VAL A 11 -5.97 4.52 10.01
C VAL A 11 -7.42 4.15 9.78
N ASP A 12 -7.72 3.53 8.64
CA ASP A 12 -9.10 3.30 8.19
C ASP A 12 -9.66 1.94 8.60
N ALA A 13 -8.81 1.00 9.02
CA ALA A 13 -9.22 -0.35 9.38
C ALA A 13 -8.46 -0.87 10.61
N PRO A 14 -9.09 -1.69 11.47
CA PRO A 14 -8.42 -2.39 12.56
C PRO A 14 -7.62 -3.56 11.98
N GLU A 15 -6.40 -3.29 11.54
CA GLU A 15 -5.48 -4.27 10.94
C GLU A 15 -4.22 -4.46 11.79
N ARG A 16 -3.49 -5.56 11.57
CA ARG A 16 -2.26 -5.89 12.32
C ARG A 16 -1.15 -6.36 11.37
N PRO A 17 0.01 -5.69 11.31
CA PRO A 17 0.28 -4.36 11.87
C PRO A 17 -0.65 -3.28 11.28
N ILE A 18 -0.85 -2.20 12.02
CA ILE A 18 -1.64 -1.04 11.57
C ILE A 18 -0.91 -0.37 10.39
N SER A 19 -1.67 0.03 9.37
CA SER A 19 -1.13 0.80 8.25
C SER A 19 -1.99 2.00 7.88
N ILE A 20 -1.38 2.94 7.15
CA ILE A 20 -2.07 4.03 6.46
C ILE A 20 -1.94 3.76 4.97
N LEU A 21 -3.02 3.89 4.21
CA LEU A 21 -3.09 3.50 2.79
C LEU A 21 -3.24 4.73 1.88
N PRO A 22 -2.17 5.51 1.63
CA PRO A 22 -2.26 6.61 0.67
C PRO A 22 -2.35 6.09 -0.77
N PHE A 23 -2.91 6.92 -1.66
CA PHE A 23 -3.04 6.63 -3.09
C PHE A 23 -3.70 5.28 -3.41
N ILE A 24 -4.79 4.95 -2.71
CA ILE A 24 -5.55 3.72 -3.01
C ILE A 24 -6.14 3.81 -4.42
N LEU A 25 -5.87 2.79 -5.22
CA LEU A 25 -6.47 2.62 -6.53
C LEU A 25 -7.56 1.54 -6.42
N TYR A 26 -8.81 1.94 -6.68
CA TYR A 26 -9.97 1.06 -6.75
C TYR A 26 -10.36 0.85 -8.21
N ARG A 27 -10.15 -0.35 -8.77
CA ARG A 27 -10.45 -0.61 -10.19
C ARG A 27 -11.95 -0.49 -10.48
N ASN A 28 -12.79 -0.99 -9.57
CA ASN A 28 -14.24 -0.91 -9.72
C ASN A 28 -14.78 0.53 -9.74
N TRP A 29 -14.12 1.49 -9.07
CA TRP A 29 -14.54 2.89 -9.07
C TRP A 29 -14.30 3.60 -10.40
N VAL A 30 -13.38 3.08 -11.21
CA VAL A 30 -13.12 3.57 -12.57
C VAL A 30 -13.73 2.67 -13.65
N GLY A 31 -14.62 1.74 -13.26
CA GLY A 31 -15.31 0.84 -14.20
C GLY A 31 -14.43 -0.28 -14.78
N GLU A 32 -13.27 -0.52 -14.18
CA GLU A 32 -12.31 -1.51 -14.64
C GLU A 32 -12.47 -2.85 -13.89
N PRO A 33 -12.27 -4.01 -14.56
CA PRO A 33 -12.30 -5.32 -13.89
C PRO A 33 -11.13 -5.46 -12.90
N PRO A 34 -11.07 -6.50 -12.07
CA PRO A 34 -9.85 -6.83 -11.31
C PRO A 34 -8.64 -7.07 -12.22
N ILE A 35 -7.42 -6.80 -11.74
CA ILE A 35 -6.16 -7.00 -12.48
C ILE A 35 -5.39 -8.21 -11.94
N ASP A 36 -4.72 -8.94 -12.82
CA ASP A 36 -3.69 -9.90 -12.44
C ASP A 36 -2.35 -9.17 -12.28
N LEU A 37 -1.84 -9.09 -11.05
CA LEU A 37 -0.57 -8.43 -10.73
C LEU A 37 0.61 -9.40 -10.73
N ARG A 38 0.39 -10.71 -10.86
CA ARG A 38 1.47 -11.70 -10.70
C ARG A 38 2.51 -11.54 -11.80
N GLY A 39 3.78 -11.42 -11.41
CA GLY A 39 4.90 -11.26 -12.33
C GLY A 39 5.00 -9.89 -13.00
N THR A 40 4.10 -8.96 -12.72
CA THR A 40 4.16 -7.59 -13.24
C THR A 40 5.30 -6.81 -12.60
N GLU A 41 5.92 -5.90 -13.36
CA GLU A 41 6.82 -4.90 -12.80
C GLU A 41 6.01 -3.68 -12.36
N ILE A 42 6.20 -3.30 -11.10
CA ILE A 42 5.64 -2.08 -10.54
C ILE A 42 6.74 -1.03 -10.47
N SER A 43 6.47 0.17 -11.01
CA SER A 43 7.37 1.32 -10.96
C SER A 43 6.65 2.50 -10.29
N ILE A 44 7.16 2.99 -9.16
CA ILE A 44 6.52 4.06 -8.37
C ILE A 44 7.55 5.11 -7.96
N GLN A 45 7.24 6.38 -8.22
CA GLN A 45 8.05 7.52 -7.77
C GLN A 45 7.32 8.29 -6.67
N LEU A 46 7.93 8.38 -5.48
CA LEU A 46 7.35 9.03 -4.31
C LEU A 46 8.25 10.17 -3.80
N ARG A 47 7.63 11.22 -3.28
CA ARG A 47 8.29 12.34 -2.60
C ARG A 47 7.55 12.68 -1.32
N GLY A 48 8.28 12.86 -0.23
CA GLY A 48 7.78 13.49 0.99
C GLY A 48 8.14 14.97 1.00
N ASP A 49 7.28 15.84 1.50
CA ASP A 49 7.65 17.23 1.82
C ASP A 49 7.37 17.47 3.31
N ASP A 50 8.45 17.59 4.10
CA ASP A 50 8.39 17.63 5.57
C ASP A 50 7.64 16.42 6.16
N LEU A 51 7.75 15.26 5.49
CA LEU A 51 7.05 14.04 5.86
C LEU A 51 7.71 13.38 7.08
N LYS A 52 6.96 13.25 8.18
CA LYS A 52 7.40 12.59 9.41
C LYS A 52 6.81 11.19 9.49
N LEU A 53 7.63 10.18 9.14
CA LEU A 53 7.20 8.77 9.11
C LEU A 53 7.26 8.07 10.48
N HIS A 54 7.97 8.63 11.46
CA HIS A 54 8.07 8.07 12.82
C HIS A 54 8.44 6.57 12.86
N GLY A 55 9.31 6.14 11.96
CA GLY A 55 9.76 4.75 11.81
C GLY A 55 8.98 3.93 10.80
N ALA A 56 7.93 4.49 10.17
CA ALA A 56 7.19 3.75 9.15
C ALA A 56 8.02 3.45 7.92
N GLU A 57 7.83 2.24 7.41
CA GLU A 57 8.29 1.81 6.09
C GLU A 57 7.13 1.86 5.09
N CYS A 58 7.46 2.06 3.81
CA CYS A 58 6.50 2.13 2.73
C CYS A 58 6.48 0.82 1.94
N TYR A 59 5.31 0.19 1.77
CA TYR A 59 5.16 -1.09 1.09
C TYR A 59 4.05 -1.05 0.04
N PHE A 60 4.21 -1.80 -1.04
CA PHE A 60 3.12 -2.10 -1.95
C PHE A 60 2.13 -3.07 -1.29
N TRP A 61 0.83 -2.92 -1.59
CA TRP A 61 -0.21 -3.83 -1.12
C TRP A 61 -1.27 -4.07 -2.19
N ALA A 62 -1.94 -5.22 -2.06
CA ALA A 62 -3.06 -5.60 -2.90
C ALA A 62 -4.21 -6.17 -2.04
N HIS A 63 -5.42 -6.08 -2.57
CA HIS A 63 -6.62 -6.60 -1.92
C HIS A 63 -7.59 -7.18 -2.95
N ALA A 64 -8.08 -8.37 -2.64
CA ALA A 64 -9.17 -9.05 -3.33
C ALA A 64 -9.90 -9.94 -2.33
N SER A 65 -11.14 -10.32 -2.63
CA SER A 65 -11.89 -11.32 -1.85
C SER A 65 -11.90 -11.06 -0.34
N GLY A 66 -11.95 -9.79 0.07
CA GLY A 66 -11.95 -9.40 1.47
C GLY A 66 -10.62 -9.64 2.21
N THR A 67 -9.51 -9.88 1.53
CA THR A 67 -8.20 -10.12 2.13
C THR A 67 -7.17 -9.13 1.59
N ARG A 68 -6.36 -8.54 2.48
CA ARG A 68 -5.30 -7.60 2.12
C ARG A 68 -3.92 -8.16 2.47
N TRP A 69 -3.01 -8.06 1.51
CA TRP A 69 -1.61 -8.45 1.62
C TRP A 69 -0.69 -7.27 1.33
N HIS A 70 0.40 -7.18 2.09
CA HIS A 70 1.47 -6.19 1.90
C HIS A 70 2.76 -6.91 1.52
N CYS A 71 3.47 -6.41 0.51
CA CYS A 71 4.73 -6.95 0.03
C CYS A 71 5.90 -6.31 0.79
N ARG A 72 6.57 -7.05 1.67
CA ARG A 72 7.63 -6.56 2.58
C ARG A 72 9.04 -6.67 2.00
N GLY A 73 9.23 -7.37 0.89
CA GLY A 73 10.56 -7.74 0.38
C GLY A 73 11.49 -6.55 0.12
N ARG A 74 10.96 -5.39 -0.28
CA ARG A 74 11.71 -4.15 -0.50
C ARG A 74 10.84 -2.92 -0.20
N PRO A 75 11.08 -2.19 0.90
CA PRO A 75 10.41 -0.92 1.13
C PRO A 75 10.62 0.06 -0.02
N LEU A 76 9.57 0.80 -0.38
CA LEU A 76 9.61 1.84 -1.40
C LEU A 76 10.31 3.08 -0.86
N THR A 77 11.17 3.68 -1.68
CA THR A 77 11.91 4.88 -1.28
C THR A 77 11.01 6.10 -1.30
N ILE A 78 11.04 6.88 -0.22
CA ILE A 78 10.45 8.22 -0.14
C ILE A 78 11.57 9.18 0.23
N ARG A 79 11.86 10.16 -0.64
CA ARG A 79 12.84 11.22 -0.35
C ARG A 79 12.17 12.52 0.04
N ASP A 80 12.81 13.27 0.93
CA ASP A 80 12.34 14.58 1.38
C ASP A 80 12.69 15.66 0.35
N GLY A 81 11.68 16.41 -0.10
CA GLY A 81 11.79 17.60 -0.94
C GLY A 81 12.21 17.37 -2.40
N CYS A 82 12.50 16.14 -2.83
CA CYS A 82 12.97 15.86 -4.19
C CYS A 82 12.35 14.62 -4.83
N TRP A 83 12.31 14.62 -6.16
CA TRP A 83 12.00 13.44 -6.95
C TRP A 83 13.29 12.64 -7.17
N ASP A 84 13.27 11.37 -6.81
CA ASP A 84 14.35 10.40 -7.09
C ASP A 84 13.92 9.47 -8.25
N GLU A 85 14.80 8.57 -8.67
CA GLU A 85 14.42 7.49 -9.58
C GLU A 85 13.26 6.65 -9.00
N PRO A 86 12.32 6.17 -9.84
CA PRO A 86 11.23 5.31 -9.38
C PRO A 86 11.75 4.03 -8.72
N SER A 87 11.13 3.65 -7.60
CA SER A 87 11.29 2.31 -7.04
C SER A 87 10.68 1.30 -7.99
N ARG A 88 11.45 0.29 -8.40
CA ARG A 88 11.01 -0.80 -9.29
C ARG A 88 11.15 -2.15 -8.61
N PHE A 89 10.11 -2.98 -8.74
CA PHE A 89 10.12 -4.35 -8.25
C PHE A 89 9.11 -5.20 -9.02
N THR A 90 9.38 -6.50 -9.10
CA THR A 90 8.42 -7.48 -9.63
C THR A 90 7.51 -7.95 -8.51
N VAL A 91 6.21 -8.06 -8.80
CA VAL A 91 5.22 -8.60 -7.87
C VAL A 91 5.28 -10.13 -7.89
N GLU A 92 5.92 -10.68 -6.87
CA GLU A 92 6.09 -12.13 -6.72
C GLU A 92 5.05 -12.70 -5.75
N SER A 93 4.48 -13.84 -6.12
CA SER A 93 3.57 -14.62 -5.26
C SER A 93 4.35 -15.46 -4.25
N VAL A 94 5.16 -14.79 -3.42
CA VAL A 94 6.02 -15.42 -2.41
C VAL A 94 5.53 -14.98 -1.02
N GLU A 95 4.79 -15.85 -0.34
CA GLU A 95 4.17 -15.51 0.94
C GLU A 95 5.17 -15.12 2.03
N THR A 96 6.39 -15.67 2.03
CA THR A 96 7.43 -15.30 3.00
C THR A 96 7.97 -13.88 2.81
N ALA A 97 7.77 -13.30 1.62
CA ALA A 97 8.10 -11.92 1.31
C ALA A 97 6.93 -10.96 1.55
N CYS A 98 5.78 -11.48 1.99
CA CYS A 98 4.56 -10.71 2.22
C CYS A 98 3.98 -10.98 3.61
N TYR A 99 2.99 -10.20 4.01
CA TYR A 99 2.16 -10.54 5.15
C TYR A 99 0.72 -10.08 4.93
N ARG A 100 -0.20 -10.81 5.53
CA ARG A 100 -1.62 -10.52 5.51
C ARG A 100 -1.97 -9.61 6.68
N SER A 101 -2.41 -8.38 6.39
CA SER A 101 -2.70 -7.36 7.41
C SER A 101 -4.15 -7.37 7.87
N TRP A 102 -5.07 -7.67 6.95
CA TRP A 102 -6.51 -7.53 7.17
C TRP A 102 -7.32 -8.57 6.41
N VAL A 103 -8.41 -9.00 7.06
CA VAL A 103 -9.39 -9.94 6.54
C VAL A 103 -10.78 -9.46 6.94
N ARG A 104 -11.70 -9.37 6.00
CA ARG A 104 -13.11 -8.98 6.22
C ARG A 104 -13.86 -10.04 7.01
N ASP A 105 -13.73 -11.31 6.57
CA ASP A 105 -14.34 -12.48 7.18
C ASP A 105 -13.27 -13.55 7.42
N PRO A 106 -12.89 -13.83 8.68
CA PRO A 106 -11.91 -14.86 9.01
C PRO A 106 -12.25 -16.27 8.50
N ALA A 107 -13.50 -16.55 8.14
CA ALA A 107 -13.89 -17.82 7.54
C ALA A 107 -13.57 -17.92 6.04
N ILE A 108 -13.35 -16.78 5.37
CA ILE A 108 -13.13 -16.69 3.92
C ILE A 108 -11.88 -15.86 3.68
N VAL A 109 -10.73 -16.53 3.72
CA VAL A 109 -9.43 -15.88 3.58
C VAL A 109 -8.76 -16.31 2.29
N ALA A 110 -8.40 -15.34 1.45
CA ALA A 110 -7.66 -15.59 0.23
C ALA A 110 -6.15 -15.63 0.50
N ASP A 111 -5.46 -16.58 -0.11
CA ASP A 111 -4.00 -16.62 -0.14
C ASP A 111 -3.42 -15.48 -1.02
N LEU A 112 -2.10 -15.33 -0.98
CA LEU A 112 -1.44 -14.26 -1.73
C LEU A 112 -1.67 -14.42 -3.25
N ASP A 113 -1.58 -15.64 -3.78
CA ASP A 113 -1.73 -15.88 -5.22
C ASP A 113 -3.12 -15.49 -5.71
N THR A 114 -4.17 -15.90 -4.99
CA THR A 114 -5.56 -15.53 -5.27
C THR A 114 -5.75 -14.02 -5.24
N VAL A 115 -5.15 -13.33 -4.26
CA VAL A 115 -5.27 -11.87 -4.16
C VAL A 115 -4.57 -11.17 -5.32
N LEU A 116 -3.37 -11.63 -5.70
CA LEU A 116 -2.62 -11.04 -6.81
C LEU A 116 -3.25 -11.36 -8.18
N ALA A 117 -3.84 -12.54 -8.36
CA ALA A 117 -4.49 -12.96 -9.61
C ALA A 117 -5.74 -12.14 -9.97
N GLY A 118 -6.36 -11.49 -8.98
CA GLY A 118 -7.63 -10.78 -9.14
C GLY A 118 -7.72 -9.54 -8.25
N ALA A 119 -6.67 -8.73 -8.21
CA ALA A 119 -6.62 -7.55 -7.37
C ALA A 119 -7.70 -6.54 -7.78
N GLY A 120 -8.64 -6.27 -6.86
CA GLY A 120 -9.69 -5.27 -7.05
C GLY A 120 -9.26 -3.86 -6.59
N SER A 121 -8.30 -3.81 -5.67
CA SER A 121 -7.66 -2.57 -5.23
C SER A 121 -6.22 -2.82 -4.81
N TYR A 122 -5.36 -1.82 -5.01
CA TYR A 122 -3.94 -1.87 -4.68
C TYR A 122 -3.40 -0.47 -4.47
N GLY A 123 -2.16 -0.37 -3.99
CA GLY A 123 -1.48 0.90 -3.81
C GLY A 123 -0.26 0.76 -2.91
N ILE A 124 0.02 1.82 -2.16
CA ILE A 124 1.11 1.84 -1.18
C ILE A 124 0.57 1.98 0.24
N SER A 125 1.38 1.58 1.21
CA SER A 125 1.03 1.55 2.63
C SER A 125 2.20 2.05 3.46
N LEU A 126 1.93 2.82 4.50
CA LEU A 126 2.90 3.20 5.54
C LEU A 126 2.64 2.35 6.78
N VAL A 127 3.65 1.63 7.25
CA VAL A 127 3.50 0.60 8.30
C VAL A 127 4.61 0.75 9.33
N GLY A 128 4.29 0.59 10.62
CA GLY A 128 5.30 0.57 11.70
C GLY A 128 5.63 1.93 12.30
N PHE A 129 4.81 2.96 12.04
CA PHE A 129 4.93 4.26 12.69
C PHE A 129 4.66 4.16 14.19
N SER A 130 5.50 4.81 14.99
CA SER A 130 5.36 4.91 16.45
C SER A 130 4.45 6.06 16.91
N HIS A 131 4.20 7.02 16.01
CA HIS A 131 3.42 8.22 16.24
C HIS A 131 2.63 8.56 14.97
N GLU A 132 1.70 9.50 15.08
CA GLU A 132 0.90 9.97 13.96
C GLU A 132 1.77 10.53 12.82
N VAL A 133 1.57 10.03 11.60
CA VAL A 133 2.27 10.50 10.41
C VAL A 133 1.77 11.90 10.04
N SER A 134 2.69 12.81 9.71
CA SER A 134 2.38 14.19 9.33
C SER A 134 3.23 14.67 8.15
N GLY A 135 2.84 15.78 7.53
CA GLY A 135 3.50 16.34 6.35
C GLY A 135 2.79 15.95 5.06
N LYS A 136 3.48 16.06 3.92
CA LYS A 136 2.91 15.76 2.61
C LYS A 136 3.62 14.57 1.96
N LEU A 137 2.83 13.76 1.26
CA LEU A 137 3.32 12.72 0.37
C LEU A 137 2.77 13.01 -1.03
N ALA A 138 3.61 12.89 -2.04
CA ALA A 138 3.26 13.04 -3.43
C ALA A 138 3.74 11.83 -4.24
N MET A 139 3.00 11.51 -5.30
CA MET A 139 3.35 10.47 -6.26
C MET A 139 3.57 11.11 -7.62
N GLY A 140 4.77 10.94 -8.18
CA GLY A 140 5.15 11.50 -9.48
C GLY A 140 4.73 10.61 -10.64
N SER A 141 4.94 9.30 -10.49
CA SER A 141 4.53 8.28 -11.45
C SER A 141 4.15 6.98 -10.77
N PHE A 142 3.26 6.24 -11.42
CA PHE A 142 2.85 4.89 -11.06
C PHE A 142 2.56 4.11 -12.34
N GLU A 143 3.28 3.02 -12.53
CA GLU A 143 3.16 2.17 -13.73
C GLU A 143 3.15 0.69 -13.35
N ILE A 144 2.36 -0.08 -14.09
CA ILE A 144 2.29 -1.54 -14.06
C ILE A 144 2.66 -2.02 -15.46
N ARG A 145 3.65 -2.90 -15.58
CA ARG A 145 4.14 -3.45 -16.85
C ARG A 145 4.20 -4.97 -16.83
#